data_AF-A0A508ADK2-F1
#
_entry.id   AF-A0A508ADK2-F1
#
_cell.length_a   1.000
_cell.length_b   1.000
_cell.length_c   1.000
_cell.angle_alpha   90.00
_cell.angle_beta   90.00
_cell.angle_gamma   90.00
#
_symmetry.space_group_name_H-M   'P 1'
#
loop_
_entity.id
_entity.type
_entity.pdbx_description
1 polymer ?
#
loop_
_entity_poly.entity_id
_entity_poly.type
_entity_poly.pdbx_seq_one_letter_code
_entity_poly.pdbx_strand_id
1 'polypeptide(L)'
;PGSTERAVRVLGPRLGLDDRAIRRALERGDRLEFEDEDLYRGVFALAEQARGGPLPRAVLPGIKLESPKITRELTTAWFANRVDTRWRQCMAR
;
A
#
# COMPACT_ATOMS: atom_id res chain seq x y z
N PRO A 1 19.22 12.22 -2.07
CA PRO A 1 18.27 11.24 -1.50
C PRO A 1 16.98 11.93 -0.99
N GLY A 2 15.82 11.36 -1.31
CA GLY A 2 14.53 11.86 -0.82
C GLY A 2 14.32 11.64 0.68
N SER A 3 13.22 12.15 1.25
CA SER A 3 12.83 11.86 2.64
C SER A 3 12.61 10.36 2.87
N THR A 4 11.88 9.70 1.96
CA THR A 4 11.63 8.25 1.99
C THR A 4 12.93 7.45 2.00
N GLU A 5 13.85 7.76 1.08
CA GLU A 5 15.12 7.03 0.98
C GLU A 5 15.96 7.18 2.26
N ARG A 6 16.00 8.37 2.87
CA ARG A 6 16.68 8.58 4.15
C ARG A 6 16.07 7.74 5.27
N ALA A 7 14.74 7.68 5.36
CA ALA A 7 14.05 6.88 6.36
C ALA A 7 14.34 5.38 6.19
N VAL A 8 14.34 4.89 4.95
CA VAL A 8 14.62 3.48 4.65
C VAL A 8 16.07 3.10 4.94
N ARG A 9 17.04 3.99 4.68
CA ARG A 9 18.45 3.75 5.03
C ARG A 9 18.67 3.52 6.53
N VAL A 10 17.88 4.18 7.39
CA VAL A 10 17.90 3.92 8.84
C VAL A 10 17.47 2.48 9.17
N LEU A 11 16.62 1.87 8.34
CA LEU A 11 16.20 0.47 8.46
C LEU A 11 17.18 -0.51 7.79
N GLY A 12 18.13 -0.04 6.98
CA GLY A 12 19.07 -0.85 6.20
C GLY A 12 19.74 -1.98 6.98
N PRO A 13 20.31 -1.75 8.18
CA PRO A 13 20.92 -2.81 8.99
C PRO A 13 19.94 -3.91 9.39
N ARG A 14 18.67 -3.57 9.66
CA ARG A 14 17.62 -4.56 10.00
C ARG A 14 17.12 -5.31 8.77
N LEU A 15 17.23 -4.69 7.60
CA LEU A 15 16.85 -5.27 6.31
C LEU A 15 17.99 -6.09 5.69
N GLY A 16 19.23 -5.99 6.19
CA GLY A 16 20.41 -6.59 5.57
C GLY A 16 20.77 -5.96 4.22
N LEU A 17 20.35 -4.72 3.97
CA LEU A 17 20.55 -4.01 2.70
C LEU A 17 21.50 -2.83 2.89
N ASP A 18 22.43 -2.67 1.97
CA ASP A 18 23.29 -1.49 1.89
C ASP A 18 22.59 -0.31 1.20
N ASP A 19 23.14 0.89 1.36
CA ASP A 19 22.58 2.12 0.78
C ASP A 19 22.42 2.04 -0.75
N ARG A 20 23.28 1.26 -1.43
CA ARG A 20 23.22 1.08 -2.89
C ARG A 20 22.07 0.16 -3.28
N ALA A 21 21.88 -0.95 -2.57
CA ALA A 21 20.76 -1.86 -2.79
C ALA A 21 19.43 -1.16 -2.52
N ILE A 22 19.33 -0.38 -1.44
CA ILE A 22 18.16 0.44 -1.12
C ILE A 22 17.86 1.41 -2.26
N ARG A 23 18.88 2.15 -2.73
CA ARG A 23 18.71 3.09 -3.84
C ARG A 23 18.22 2.40 -5.11
N ARG A 24 18.86 1.29 -5.51
CA ARG A 24 18.49 0.52 -6.70
C ARG A 24 17.05 0.01 -6.63
N ALA A 25 16.61 -0.46 -5.47
CA ALA A 25 15.22 -0.91 -5.30
C ALA A 25 14.25 0.26 -5.41
N LEU A 26 14.51 1.39 -4.73
CA LEU A 26 13.64 2.57 -4.78
C LEU A 26 13.53 3.22 -6.16
N GLU A 27 14.56 3.09 -7.01
CA GLU A 27 14.51 3.53 -8.41
C GLU A 27 13.54 2.71 -9.28
N ARG A 28 13.10 1.54 -8.81
CA ARG A 28 12.03 0.74 -9.44
C ARG A 28 10.67 0.97 -8.79
N GLY A 29 10.54 1.90 -7.83
CA GLY A 29 9.33 2.09 -7.03
C GLY A 29 8.05 2.46 -7.80
N ASP A 30 8.18 2.83 -9.07
CA ASP A 30 7.08 3.12 -10.00
C ASP A 30 6.71 1.92 -10.91
N ARG A 31 7.36 0.77 -10.72
CA ARG A 31 7.13 -0.45 -11.49
C ARG A 31 6.39 -1.49 -10.68
N LEU A 32 5.61 -2.32 -11.38
CA LEU A 32 4.88 -3.43 -10.76
C LEU A 32 5.83 -4.43 -10.07
N GLU A 33 7.01 -4.66 -10.64
CA GLU A 33 8.03 -5.57 -10.13
C GLU A 33 8.64 -5.10 -8.79
N PHE A 34 8.38 -3.86 -8.36
CA PHE A 34 8.89 -3.35 -7.08
C PHE A 34 8.41 -4.18 -5.88
N GLU A 35 7.22 -4.76 -5.97
CA GLU A 35 6.64 -5.60 -4.91
C GLU A 35 7.45 -6.89 -4.69
N ASP A 36 8.28 -7.27 -5.66
CA ASP A 36 9.16 -8.42 -5.59
C ASP A 36 10.54 -8.12 -4.97
N GLU A 37 10.88 -6.84 -4.79
CA GLU A 37 12.15 -6.42 -4.21
C GLU A 37 12.27 -6.81 -2.73
N ASP A 38 13.47 -7.22 -2.33
CA ASP A 38 13.81 -7.51 -0.94
C ASP A 38 13.52 -6.32 -0.02
N LEU A 39 13.69 -5.09 -0.54
CA LEU A 39 13.36 -3.88 0.20
C LEU A 39 11.86 -3.81 0.55
N TYR A 40 10.99 -4.00 -0.45
CA TYR A 40 9.54 -3.91 -0.25
C TYR A 40 9.08 -4.99 0.74
N ARG A 41 9.47 -6.24 0.48
CA ARG A 41 9.09 -7.39 1.31
C ARG A 41 9.65 -7.29 2.73
N GLY A 42 10.91 -6.86 2.86
CA GLY A 42 11.57 -6.70 4.15
C GLY A 42 10.94 -5.61 5.03
N VAL A 43 10.56 -4.47 4.45
CA VAL A 43 9.86 -3.40 5.21
C VAL A 43 8.52 -3.90 5.74
N PHE A 44 7.75 -4.61 4.91
CA PHE A 44 6.51 -5.23 5.36
C PHE A 44 6.73 -6.28 6.45
N ALA A 45 7.71 -7.17 6.28
CA ALA A 45 8.02 -8.19 7.28
C ALA A 45 8.39 -7.56 8.63
N LEU A 46 9.19 -6.49 8.66
CA LEU A 46 9.51 -5.76 9.88
C LEU A 46 8.26 -5.14 10.54
N ALA A 47 7.35 -4.59 9.74
CA ALA A 47 6.12 -3.98 10.24
C ALA A 47 5.12 -5.03 10.76
N GLU A 48 5.01 -6.17 10.08
CA GLU A 48 4.17 -7.30 10.47
C GLU A 48 4.64 -7.94 11.77
N GLN A 49 5.96 -8.10 11.94
CA GLN A 49 6.55 -8.53 13.21
C GLN A 49 6.21 -7.56 14.35
N ALA A 50 6.25 -6.26 14.10
CA ALA A 50 5.92 -5.25 15.11
C ALA A 50 4.41 -5.20 15.44
N ARG A 51 3.54 -5.53 14.49
CA ARG A 51 2.07 -5.51 14.67
C ARG A 51 1.46 -6.87 15.05
N GLY A 52 2.22 -7.95 14.98
CA GLY A 52 1.79 -9.31 15.35
C GLY A 52 0.92 -10.00 14.30
N GLY A 53 0.99 -9.60 13.02
CA GLY A 53 0.18 -10.21 11.97
C GLY A 53 0.37 -9.58 10.59
N PRO A 54 -0.20 -10.20 9.54
CA PRO A 54 -0.05 -9.74 8.17
C PRO A 54 -0.73 -8.38 7.95
N LEU A 55 -0.07 -7.50 7.18
CA LEU A 55 -0.57 -6.16 6.86
C LEU A 55 -1.19 -6.11 5.46
N PRO A 56 -2.21 -5.27 5.21
CA PRO A 56 -2.71 -5.07 3.85
C PRO A 56 -1.66 -4.36 2.99
N ARG A 57 -1.44 -4.84 1.76
CA ARG A 57 -0.54 -4.21 0.76
C ARG A 57 -1.24 -3.08 0.01
N ALA A 58 -2.55 -3.20 -0.15
CA ALA A 58 -3.43 -2.18 -0.70
C ALA A 58 -4.63 -1.99 0.23
N VAL A 59 -5.02 -0.74 0.46
CA VAL A 59 -6.16 -0.37 1.30
C VAL A 59 -7.01 0.62 0.52
N LEU A 60 -8.32 0.36 0.45
CA LEU A 60 -9.25 1.33 -0.11
C LEU A 60 -9.31 2.56 0.80
N PRO A 61 -9.14 3.79 0.26
CA PRO A 61 -9.13 4.98 1.08
C PRO A 61 -10.51 5.23 1.71
N GLY A 62 -10.49 5.57 2.99
CA GLY A 62 -11.68 5.96 3.77
C GLY A 62 -12.08 7.43 3.59
N ILE A 63 -11.78 8.07 2.46
CA ILE A 63 -12.06 9.50 2.24
C ILE A 63 -13.57 9.73 2.23
N LYS A 64 -14.05 10.67 3.05
CA LYS A 64 -15.46 11.06 3.11
C LYS A 64 -15.91 11.67 1.78
N LEU A 65 -17.08 11.23 1.31
CA LEU A 65 -17.68 11.74 0.08
C LEU A 65 -18.62 12.89 0.42
N GLU A 66 -18.49 13.99 -0.32
CA GLU A 66 -19.34 15.18 -0.19
C GLU A 66 -20.13 15.43 -1.47
N SER A 67 -21.45 15.53 -1.33
CA SER A 67 -22.36 15.83 -2.44
C SER A 67 -23.70 16.31 -1.88
N PRO A 68 -24.41 17.23 -2.57
CA PRO A 68 -25.75 17.68 -2.18
C PRO A 68 -26.78 16.55 -2.00
N LYS A 69 -26.53 15.37 -2.59
CA LYS A 69 -27.42 14.20 -2.55
C LYS A 69 -27.04 13.17 -1.48
N ILE A 70 -25.92 13.36 -0.78
CA ILE A 70 -25.44 12.43 0.24
C ILE A 70 -25.96 12.90 1.60
N THR A 71 -26.89 12.12 2.17
CA THR A 71 -27.54 12.42 3.45
C THR A 71 -26.96 11.64 4.64
N ARG A 72 -25.98 10.77 4.39
CA ARG A 72 -25.27 9.94 5.40
C ARG A 72 -23.78 9.92 5.13
N GLU A 73 -22.98 9.61 6.14
CA GLU A 73 -21.53 9.50 5.95
C GLU A 73 -21.16 8.33 5.05
N LEU A 74 -20.62 8.63 3.88
CA LEU A 74 -20.13 7.66 2.91
C LEU A 74 -18.65 7.89 2.67
N THR A 75 -17.93 6.80 2.39
CA THR A 75 -16.50 6.84 2.07
C THR A 75 -16.24 6.38 0.65
N THR A 76 -15.06 6.72 0.13
CA THR A 76 -14.59 6.22 -1.16
C THR A 76 -14.52 4.69 -1.16
N ALA A 77 -14.12 4.06 -0.06
CA ALA A 77 -14.21 2.62 0.14
C ALA A 77 -15.66 2.09 0.01
N TRP A 78 -16.66 2.77 0.60
CA TRP A 78 -18.06 2.38 0.45
C TRP A 78 -18.50 2.41 -1.02
N PHE A 79 -18.13 3.46 -1.76
CA PHE A 79 -18.50 3.60 -3.17
C PHE A 79 -17.85 2.51 -4.03
N ALA A 80 -16.54 2.29 -3.86
CA ALA A 80 -15.79 1.26 -4.60
C ALA A 80 -16.41 -0.14 -4.40
N ASN A 81 -16.71 -0.52 -3.15
CA ASN A 81 -17.34 -1.80 -2.85
C ASN A 81 -18.75 -1.94 -3.45
N ARG A 82 -19.52 -0.87 -3.47
CA ARG A 82 -20.88 -0.88 -4.04
C ARG A 82 -20.86 -1.06 -5.56
N VAL A 83 -19.92 -0.40 -6.24
CA VAL A 83 -19.72 -0.56 -7.70
C VAL A 83 -19.28 -1.99 -8.00
N ASP A 84 -18.27 -2.50 -7.29
CA ASP A 84 -17.76 -3.87 -7.47
C ASP A 84 -18.87 -4.92 -7.27
N THR A 85 -19.68 -4.78 -6.22
CA THR A 85 -20.82 -5.67 -5.96
C THR A 85 -21.77 -5.73 -7.15
N ARG A 86 -22.15 -4.57 -7.70
CA ARG A 86 -23.06 -4.51 -8.85
C ARG A 86 -22.42 -5.09 -10.12
N TRP A 87 -21.14 -4.83 -10.33
CA TRP A 87 -20.39 -5.40 -11.45
C TRP A 87 -20.33 -6.93 -11.36
N ARG A 88 -19.99 -7.50 -10.19
CA ARG A 88 -19.98 -8.96 -9.98
C ARG A 88 -21.33 -9.60 -10.23
N GLN A 89 -22.43 -8.97 -9.76
CA GLN A 89 -23.79 -9.43 -10.01
C GLN A 89 -24.15 -9.41 -11.51
N CYS A 90 -23.58 -8.48 -12.27
CA CYS A 90 -23.77 -8.42 -13.72
C CYS A 90 -22.98 -9.53 -14.42
N MET A 91 -21.73 -9.77 -14.01
CA MET A 91 -20.86 -10.81 -14.60
C MET A 91 -21.29 -12.24 -14.24
N ALA A 92 -22.08 -12.41 -13.19
CA ALA A 92 -22.63 -13.71 -12.78
C ALA A 92 -23.91 -14.11 -13.53
N ARG A 93 -24.41 -13.27 -14.44
CA ARG A 93 -25.55 -13.54 -15.33
C ARG A 93 -25.04 -14.02 -16.68
#